data_AF-A0A7S1DFC0-F1
#
_entry.id   AF-A0A7S1DFC0-F1
#
_cell.length_a   1.000
_cell.length_b   1.000
_cell.length_c   1.000
_cell.angle_alpha   90.00
_cell.angle_beta   90.00
_cell.angle_gamma   90.00
#
_symmetry.space_group_name_H-M   'P 1'
#
loop_
_entity.id
_entity.type
_entity.pdbx_description
1 polymer ?
#
loop_
_entity_poly.entity_id
_entity_poly.type
_entity_poly.pdbx_seq_one_letter_code
_entity_poly.pdbx_strand_id
1 'polypeptide(L)'
;EVIIHCWGLGADNPVLAIHDVGAGGISNAFPELVNDAGRGARFDLRKVPLEESGLAPKEIWCNESQERYVLAIAPESLELFKSFCERERCPFAVIGVATEARELKLADGDEFPIDMPMDVLLGKPPKTHRNVTRVARDG
;
A
#
# COMPACT_ATOMS: atom_id res chain seq x y z
N GLU A 1 -2.77 11.97 -15.07
CA GLU A 1 -2.56 13.40 -14.72
C GLU A 1 -1.81 13.66 -13.42
N VAL A 2 -2.31 13.31 -12.22
CA VAL A 2 -1.61 13.66 -10.94
C VAL A 2 -0.16 13.17 -10.91
N ILE A 3 0.09 11.91 -11.27
CA ILE A 3 1.44 11.33 -11.32
C ILE A 3 2.34 12.08 -12.32
N ILE A 4 1.78 12.51 -13.46
CA ILE A 4 2.50 13.29 -14.48
C ILE A 4 2.89 14.65 -13.91
N HIS A 5 1.99 15.32 -13.20
CA HIS A 5 2.30 16.59 -12.54
C HIS A 5 3.40 16.44 -11.48
N CYS A 6 3.34 15.38 -10.66
CA CYS A 6 4.37 15.10 -9.66
C CYS A 6 5.74 14.88 -10.32
N TRP A 7 5.79 14.06 -11.36
CA TRP A 7 7.03 13.79 -12.11
C TRP A 7 7.55 15.04 -12.85
N GLY A 8 6.66 15.87 -13.39
CA GLY A 8 6.99 17.09 -14.11
C GLY A 8 7.71 18.15 -13.27
N LEU A 9 7.66 18.04 -11.93
CA LEU A 9 8.41 18.90 -11.02
C LEU A 9 9.90 18.54 -10.91
N GLY A 10 10.34 17.40 -11.48
CA GLY A 10 11.74 16.99 -11.46
C GLY A 10 12.26 16.79 -10.03
N ALA A 11 13.22 17.61 -9.61
CA ALA A 11 13.82 17.54 -8.28
C ALA A 11 12.82 17.82 -7.15
N ASP A 12 11.75 18.56 -7.44
CA ASP A 12 10.71 18.92 -6.47
C ASP A 12 9.52 17.93 -6.48
N ASN A 13 9.72 16.71 -7.02
CA ASN A 13 8.69 15.68 -7.02
C ASN A 13 8.31 15.27 -5.58
N PRO A 14 7.04 15.43 -5.17
CA PRO A 14 6.60 15.12 -3.81
C PRO A 14 6.53 13.61 -3.50
N VAL A 15 6.54 12.76 -4.54
CA VAL A 15 6.39 11.30 -4.41
C VAL A 15 7.73 10.64 -4.09
N LEU A 16 7.85 10.11 -2.88
CA LEU A 16 9.03 9.37 -2.43
C LEU A 16 9.01 7.92 -2.89
N ALA A 17 7.83 7.30 -2.86
CA ALA A 17 7.58 5.95 -3.36
C ALA A 17 6.14 5.83 -3.86
N ILE A 18 5.92 4.97 -4.85
CA ILE A 18 4.61 4.66 -5.40
C ILE A 18 4.55 3.18 -5.74
N HIS A 19 3.42 2.54 -5.45
CA HIS A 19 3.15 1.15 -5.80
C HIS A 19 1.70 1.00 -6.27
N ASP A 20 1.45 0.13 -7.25
CA ASP A 20 0.10 -0.19 -7.69
C ASP A 20 -0.64 -1.06 -6.66
N VAL A 21 -1.97 -1.01 -6.70
CA VAL A 21 -2.82 -1.90 -5.89
C VAL A 21 -3.45 -2.92 -6.82
N GLY A 22 -3.09 -4.18 -6.62
CA GLY A 22 -3.60 -5.32 -7.37
C GLY A 22 -4.03 -6.45 -6.45
N ALA A 23 -3.38 -7.61 -6.60
CA ALA A 23 -3.68 -8.80 -5.81
C ALA A 23 -3.43 -8.57 -4.31
N GLY A 24 -4.39 -8.99 -3.47
CA GLY A 24 -4.37 -8.73 -2.04
C GLY A 24 -4.69 -7.28 -1.64
N GLY A 25 -4.93 -6.38 -2.59
CA GLY A 25 -5.35 -5.02 -2.30
C GLY A 25 -4.32 -4.22 -1.50
N ILE A 26 -4.83 -3.31 -0.65
CA ILE A 26 -3.98 -2.48 0.19
C ILE A 26 -3.26 -3.27 1.28
N SER A 27 -3.74 -4.49 1.60
CA SER A 27 -3.06 -5.43 2.49
C SER A 27 -1.72 -5.94 1.99
N ASN A 28 -1.52 -5.95 0.67
CA ASN A 28 -0.24 -6.29 0.06
C ASN A 28 0.58 -5.01 -0.24
N ALA A 29 -0.08 -4.03 -0.88
CA ALA A 29 0.61 -2.85 -1.40
C ALA A 29 1.26 -1.98 -0.31
N PHE A 30 0.59 -1.74 0.84
CA PHE A 30 1.20 -0.94 1.91
C PHE A 30 2.38 -1.64 2.60
N PRO A 31 2.26 -2.92 3.03
CA PRO A 31 3.39 -3.62 3.62
C PRO A 31 4.60 -3.73 2.69
N GLU A 32 4.39 -3.97 1.39
CA GLU A 32 5.48 -3.97 0.41
C GLU A 32 6.15 -2.58 0.32
N LEU A 33 5.36 -1.51 0.15
CA LEU A 33 5.88 -0.14 0.03
C LEU A 33 6.73 0.28 1.23
N VAL A 34 6.28 -0.02 2.47
CA VAL A 34 7.01 0.38 3.67
C VAL A 34 8.19 -0.54 3.98
N ASN A 35 8.07 -1.84 3.67
CA ASN A 35 9.15 -2.78 3.86
C ASN A 35 10.33 -2.50 2.93
N ASP A 36 10.07 -2.13 1.67
CA ASP A 36 11.11 -1.77 0.70
C ASP A 36 11.89 -0.52 1.14
N ALA A 37 11.26 0.36 1.92
CA ALA A 37 11.89 1.50 2.56
C ALA A 37 12.55 1.17 3.93
N GLY A 38 12.50 -0.08 4.39
CA GLY A 38 13.03 -0.51 5.69
C GLY A 38 12.24 0.04 6.88
N ARG A 39 10.98 0.41 6.71
CA ARG A 39 10.10 1.03 7.72
C ARG A 39 8.96 0.10 8.13
N GLY A 40 8.30 0.44 9.23
CA GLY A 40 6.95 -0.04 9.55
C GLY A 40 5.91 1.03 9.23
N ALA A 41 4.67 0.82 9.67
CA ALA A 41 3.62 1.83 9.52
C ALA A 41 2.48 1.68 10.52
N ARG A 42 1.83 2.81 10.77
CA ARG A 42 0.54 2.88 11.46
C ARG A 42 -0.52 3.43 10.52
N PHE A 43 -1.57 2.64 10.31
CA PHE A 43 -2.72 2.95 9.47
C PHE A 43 -3.99 3.10 10.31
N ASP A 44 -4.91 3.92 9.81
CA ASP A 44 -6.26 4.10 10.33
C ASP A 44 -7.25 3.66 9.25
N LEU A 45 -7.91 2.53 9.49
CA LEU A 45 -8.80 1.89 8.56
C LEU A 45 -10.01 2.76 8.20
N ARG A 46 -10.43 3.62 9.13
CA ARG A 46 -11.59 4.53 8.94
C ARG A 46 -11.29 5.67 7.98
N LYS A 47 -10.03 5.88 7.61
CA LYS A 47 -9.61 6.86 6.61
C LYS A 47 -9.60 6.30 5.19
N VAL A 48 -9.77 4.98 5.02
CA VAL A 48 -9.87 4.39 3.69
C VAL A 48 -11.19 4.83 3.05
N PRO A 49 -11.18 5.44 1.85
CA PRO A 49 -12.40 5.79 1.15
C PRO A 49 -13.18 4.54 0.77
N LEU A 50 -14.46 4.46 1.16
CA LEU A 50 -15.35 3.33 0.87
C LEU A 50 -16.56 3.83 0.09
N GLU A 51 -16.95 3.06 -0.92
CA GLU A 51 -18.23 3.26 -1.62
C GLU A 51 -19.37 2.43 -1.02
N GLU A 52 -19.04 1.40 -0.25
CA GLU A 52 -19.99 0.51 0.42
C GLU A 52 -19.85 0.59 1.94
N SER A 53 -20.99 0.63 2.64
CA SER A 53 -21.05 0.63 4.09
C SER A 53 -21.19 -0.78 4.64
N GLY A 54 -20.65 -1.05 5.84
CA GLY A 54 -20.84 -2.33 6.53
C GLY A 54 -19.80 -3.40 6.19
N LEU A 55 -18.75 -3.03 5.45
CA LEU A 55 -17.61 -3.92 5.20
C LEU A 55 -16.86 -4.23 6.49
N ALA A 56 -16.52 -5.50 6.69
CA ALA A 56 -15.65 -5.93 7.78
C ALA A 56 -14.22 -5.41 7.57
N PRO A 57 -13.40 -5.28 8.63
CA PRO A 57 -12.05 -4.77 8.51
C PRO A 57 -11.17 -5.52 7.49
N LYS A 58 -11.30 -6.84 7.42
CA LYS A 58 -10.62 -7.68 6.43
C LYS A 58 -11.04 -7.37 4.99
N GLU A 59 -12.30 -6.99 4.77
CA GLU A 59 -12.84 -6.70 3.44
C GLU A 59 -12.33 -5.34 2.98
N ILE A 60 -12.31 -4.35 3.87
CA ILE A 60 -11.71 -3.04 3.59
C ILE A 60 -10.22 -3.18 3.25
N TRP A 61 -9.50 -3.99 4.01
CA TRP A 61 -8.04 -4.11 3.88
C TRP A 61 -7.61 -4.98 2.70
N CYS A 62 -8.34 -6.06 2.40
CA CYS A 62 -7.92 -7.06 1.40
C CYS A 62 -8.72 -7.02 0.09
N ASN A 63 -9.72 -6.15 -0.07
CA ASN A 63 -10.42 -6.04 -1.36
C ASN A 63 -9.47 -5.63 -2.48
N GLU A 64 -9.76 -6.10 -3.70
CA GLU A 64 -8.99 -5.83 -4.92
C GLU A 64 -9.71 -4.82 -5.82
N SER A 65 -10.41 -3.84 -5.23
CA SER A 65 -11.00 -2.74 -6.00
C SER A 65 -9.94 -2.06 -6.87
N GLN A 66 -10.31 -1.78 -8.10
CA GLN A 66 -9.42 -1.33 -9.16
C GLN A 66 -9.10 0.17 -9.07
N GLU A 67 -8.20 0.62 -9.94
CA GLU A 67 -7.78 2.02 -10.10
C GLU A 67 -7.21 2.68 -8.82
N ARG A 68 -6.50 1.92 -8.00
CA ARG A 68 -5.86 2.42 -6.77
C ARG A 68 -4.33 2.35 -6.84
N TYR A 69 -3.70 3.33 -6.20
CA TYR A 69 -2.26 3.42 -6.01
C TYR A 69 -1.98 3.79 -4.56
N VAL A 70 -0.89 3.27 -3.99
CA VAL A 70 -0.38 3.69 -2.69
C VAL A 70 0.87 4.54 -2.91
N LEU A 71 1.00 5.63 -2.15
CA LEU A 71 2.10 6.57 -2.26
C LEU A 71 2.65 6.92 -0.88
N ALA A 72 3.96 7.12 -0.79
CA ALA A 72 4.60 7.83 0.30
C ALA A 72 5.02 9.22 -0.18
N ILE A 73 4.67 10.23 0.60
CA ILE A 73 5.06 11.63 0.38
C ILE A 73 5.60 12.20 1.69
N ALA A 74 6.45 13.23 1.60
CA ALA A 74 6.87 13.97 2.78
C ALA A 74 5.69 14.80 3.33
N PRO A 75 5.53 14.95 4.66
CA PRO A 75 4.42 15.71 5.25
C PRO A 75 4.29 17.15 4.72
N GLU A 76 5.42 17.82 4.50
CA GLU A 76 5.51 19.17 3.94
C GLU A 76 4.99 19.27 2.50
N SER A 77 4.96 18.15 1.76
CA SER A 77 4.48 18.09 0.38
C SER A 77 2.97 17.82 0.26
N LEU A 78 2.28 17.59 1.38
CA LEU A 78 0.87 17.19 1.37
C LEU A 78 -0.04 18.24 0.71
N GLU A 79 0.13 19.52 1.04
CA GLU A 79 -0.70 20.59 0.47
C GLU A 79 -0.48 20.75 -1.04
N LEU A 80 0.77 20.58 -1.50
CA LEU A 80 1.09 20.58 -2.93
C LEU A 80 0.41 19.41 -3.65
N PHE A 81 0.58 18.19 -3.12
CA PHE A 81 -0.02 16.98 -3.69
C PHE A 81 -1.55 17.08 -3.73
N LYS A 82 -2.16 17.57 -2.64
CA LYS A 82 -3.60 17.83 -2.55
C LYS A 82 -4.08 18.79 -3.64
N SER A 83 -3.35 19.87 -3.90
CA SER A 83 -3.71 20.82 -4.96
C SER A 83 -3.75 20.18 -6.36
N PHE A 84 -2.88 19.20 -6.63
CA PHE A 84 -2.90 18.44 -7.88
C PHE A 84 -4.07 17.48 -7.94
N CYS A 85 -4.35 16.75 -6.87
CA CYS A 85 -5.51 15.86 -6.77
C CYS A 85 -6.83 16.62 -6.97
N GLU A 86 -6.99 17.79 -6.34
CA GLU A 86 -8.19 18.62 -6.46
C GLU A 86 -8.39 19.13 -7.90
N ARG A 87 -7.32 19.64 -8.53
CA ARG A 87 -7.36 20.09 -9.93
C ARG A 87 -7.79 18.98 -10.88
N GLU A 88 -7.21 17.79 -10.71
CA GLU A 88 -7.46 16.64 -11.57
C GLU A 88 -8.71 15.84 -11.17
N ARG A 89 -9.43 16.26 -10.12
CA ARG A 89 -10.57 15.53 -9.55
C ARG A 89 -10.22 14.07 -9.23
N CYS A 90 -9.01 13.86 -8.71
CA CYS A 90 -8.48 12.56 -8.33
C CYS A 90 -8.68 12.38 -6.81
N PRO A 91 -9.59 11.48 -6.38
CA PRO A 91 -9.79 11.21 -4.96
C PRO A 91 -8.52 10.64 -4.33
N PHE A 92 -8.21 11.08 -3.12
CA PHE A 92 -7.10 10.53 -2.35
C PHE A 92 -7.44 10.60 -0.85
N ALA A 93 -6.73 9.79 -0.06
CA ALA A 93 -6.81 9.85 1.39
C ALA A 93 -5.46 9.55 2.03
N VAL A 94 -5.13 10.30 3.08
CA VAL A 94 -3.96 10.01 3.93
C VAL A 94 -4.40 9.01 4.99
N ILE A 95 -4.08 7.74 4.79
CA ILE A 95 -4.56 6.66 5.66
C ILE A 95 -3.62 6.31 6.82
N GLY A 96 -2.38 6.78 6.80
CA GLY A 96 -1.39 6.40 7.81
C GLY A 96 -0.06 7.11 7.69
N VAL A 97 0.88 6.69 8.52
CA VAL A 97 2.24 7.23 8.59
C VAL A 97 3.26 6.09 8.65
N ALA A 98 4.38 6.25 7.96
CA ALA A 98 5.52 5.34 8.10
C ALA A 98 6.21 5.57 9.45
N THR A 99 6.72 4.50 10.04
CA THR A 99 7.35 4.50 11.38
C THR A 99 8.75 3.91 11.32
N GLU A 100 9.62 4.33 12.24
CA GLU A 100 10.96 3.73 12.37
C GLU A 100 10.91 2.30 12.89
N ALA A 101 10.00 2.02 13.82
CA ALA A 101 9.75 0.67 14.31
C ALA A 101 9.22 -0.20 13.16
N ARG A 102 9.82 -1.39 12.97
CA ARG A 102 9.44 -2.39 11.96
C ARG A 102 8.21 -3.22 12.36
N GLU A 103 7.12 -2.52 12.63
CA GLU A 103 5.81 -3.09 12.96
C GLU A 103 4.73 -2.54 12.03
N LEU A 104 3.70 -3.35 11.78
CA LEU A 104 2.51 -2.94 11.07
C LEU A 104 1.35 -2.86 12.05
N LYS A 105 0.78 -1.66 12.19
CA LYS A 105 -0.40 -1.40 13.02
C LYS A 105 -1.54 -0.88 12.15
N LEU A 106 -2.66 -1.58 12.16
CA LEU A 106 -3.91 -1.13 11.55
C LEU A 106 -4.92 -0.91 12.67
N ALA A 107 -5.36 0.33 12.86
CA ALA A 107 -6.38 0.69 13.82
C ALA A 107 -7.76 0.77 13.15
N ASP A 108 -8.81 0.34 13.86
CA ASP A 108 -10.21 0.61 13.57
C ASP A 108 -10.89 1.15 14.83
N GLY A 109 -10.82 2.48 15.02
CA GLY A 109 -11.21 3.10 16.28
C GLY A 109 -10.29 2.71 17.42
N ASP A 110 -10.84 2.06 18.45
CA ASP A 110 -10.10 1.58 19.62
C ASP A 110 -9.57 0.15 19.45
N GLU A 111 -9.91 -0.52 18.35
CA GLU A 111 -9.43 -1.86 18.03
C GLU A 111 -8.22 -1.83 17.10
N PHE A 112 -7.41 -2.89 17.15
CA PHE A 112 -6.26 -3.08 16.26
C PHE A 112 -6.38 -4.41 15.50
N PRO A 113 -7.10 -4.44 14.37
CA PRO A 113 -7.20 -5.63 13.53
C PRO A 113 -5.84 -6.21 13.09
N ILE A 114 -4.81 -5.37 12.99
CA ILE A 114 -3.43 -5.79 12.75
C ILE A 114 -2.52 -5.09 13.76
N ASP A 115 -1.77 -5.88 14.52
CA ASP A 115 -0.67 -5.43 15.37
C ASP A 115 0.40 -6.53 15.40
N MET A 116 1.37 -6.44 14.49
CA MET A 116 2.42 -7.45 14.39
C MET A 116 3.73 -6.91 13.79
N PRO A 117 4.88 -7.55 14.09
CA PRO A 117 6.14 -7.22 13.43
C PRO A 117 6.11 -7.51 11.92
N MET A 118 6.79 -6.68 11.13
CA MET A 118 6.88 -6.85 9.68
C MET A 118 7.48 -8.20 9.26
N ASP A 119 8.44 -8.70 10.04
CA ASP A 119 9.13 -9.97 9.76
C ASP A 119 8.22 -11.19 9.95
N VAL A 120 7.18 -11.07 10.77
CA VAL A 120 6.15 -12.11 10.92
C VAL A 120 5.23 -12.09 9.70
N LEU A 121 4.81 -10.90 9.26
CA LEU A 121 3.93 -10.75 8.11
C LEU A 121 4.58 -11.19 6.79
N LEU A 122 5.84 -10.81 6.57
CA LEU A 122 6.58 -11.06 5.33
C LEU A 122 7.53 -12.26 5.42
N GLY A 123 7.48 -13.00 6.53
CA GLY A 123 8.29 -14.19 6.75
C GLY A 123 8.06 -15.22 5.64
N LYS A 124 9.13 -15.62 4.95
CA LYS A 124 9.04 -16.58 3.85
C LYS A 124 9.21 -18.02 4.36
N PRO A 125 8.31 -18.95 3.98
CA PRO A 125 8.55 -20.36 4.22
C PRO A 125 9.76 -20.85 3.39
N PRO A 126 10.32 -22.04 3.70
CA PRO A 126 11.41 -22.62 2.92
C PRO A 126 11.10 -22.69 1.42
N LYS A 127 12.15 -22.51 0.59
CA LYS A 127 12.01 -22.55 -0.87
C LYS A 127 11.54 -23.93 -1.35
N THR A 128 10.57 -23.94 -2.27
CA THR A 128 10.07 -25.17 -2.89
C THR A 128 11.14 -25.84 -3.76
N HIS A 129 11.46 -27.11 -3.48
CA HIS A 129 12.32 -27.91 -4.35
C HIS A 129 11.46 -28.76 -5.30
N ARG A 130 11.57 -28.51 -6.62
CA ARG A 130 10.81 -29.24 -7.64
C ARG A 130 11.72 -30.26 -8.32
N ASN A 131 11.54 -31.54 -8.03
CA ASN A 131 12.21 -32.63 -8.75
C ASN A 131 11.37 -33.04 -9.96
N VAL A 132 11.82 -32.70 -11.17
CA VAL A 132 11.07 -32.92 -12.41
C VAL A 132 11.94 -33.63 -13.45
N THR A 133 11.32 -34.50 -14.24
CA THR A 133 11.95 -35.18 -15.38
C THR A 133 11.37 -34.66 -16.68
N ARG A 134 12.21 -34.57 -17.72
CA ARG A 134 11.78 -34.18 -19.06
C ARG A 134 11.04 -35.36 -19.70
N VAL A 135 9.86 -35.09 -20.28
CA VAL A 135 9.12 -36.05 -21.09
C VAL A 135 9.38 -35.73 -22.58
N ALA A 136 9.72 -36.75 -23.38
CA ALA A 136 9.80 -36.62 -24.83
C ALA A 136 8.38 -36.45 -25.40
N ARG A 137 8.18 -35.47 -26.29
CA ARG A 137 6.91 -35.26 -26.99
C ARG A 137 7.02 -35.89 -28.38
N ASP A 138 6.16 -36.84 -28.69
CA ASP A 138 6.00 -37.33 -30.06
C ASP A 138 5.25 -36.25 -30.86
N GLY A 139 5.86 -35.83 -31.96
CA GLY A 139 5.28 -34.88 -32.92
C GLY A 139 4.34 -35.53 -33.92
#